data_AF-A0A4R4TVB2-F1
#
_entry.id   AF-A0A4R4TVB2-F1
#
_cell.length_a   1.000
_cell.length_b   1.000
_cell.length_c   1.000
_cell.angle_alpha   90.00
_cell.angle_beta   90.00
_cell.angle_gamma   90.00
#
_symmetry.space_group_name_H-M   'P 1'
#
loop_
_entity.id
_entity.type
_entity.pdbx_description
1 polymer ?
#
loop_
_entity_poly.entity_id
_entity_poly.type
_entity_poly.pdbx_seq_one_letter_code
_entity_poly.pdbx_strand_id
1 'polypeptide(L)'
;MERTRILADATGQDIAFVRLTEDDERARLRGYGYDEDYVEFGIQLAVNPPDAGGVVLPTVEDVTGKPARTFAQWARENAGRFRSAP
;
A
#
# COMPACT_ATOMS: atom_id res chain seq x y z
N MET A 1 -7.20 5.76 -4.48
CA MET A 1 -8.17 6.59 -3.73
C MET A 1 -8.86 5.82 -2.62
N GLU A 2 -9.48 4.66 -2.88
CA GLU A 2 -10.26 3.94 -1.84
C GLU A 2 -9.45 3.58 -0.57
N ARG A 3 -8.23 3.06 -0.72
CA ARG A 3 -7.37 2.75 0.43
C ARG A 3 -7.04 3.99 1.28
N THR A 4 -6.85 5.13 0.64
CA THR A 4 -6.59 6.41 1.32
C THR A 4 -7.81 6.85 2.13
N ARG A 5 -9.01 6.74 1.55
CA ARG A 5 -10.27 7.03 2.25
C ARG A 5 -10.47 6.12 3.47
N ILE A 6 -10.22 4.82 3.32
CA ILE A 6 -10.28 3.86 4.43
C ILE A 6 -9.32 4.25 5.57
N LEU A 7 -8.12 4.74 5.24
CA LEU A 7 -7.17 5.21 6.25
C LEU A 7 -7.63 6.50 6.92
N ALA A 8 -8.13 7.47 6.15
CA ALA A 8 -8.68 8.72 6.69
C ALA A 8 -9.82 8.42 7.68
N ASP A 9 -10.78 7.57 7.28
CA ASP A 9 -11.90 7.16 8.12
C ASP A 9 -11.42 6.43 9.39
N ALA A 10 -10.45 5.52 9.27
CA ALA A 10 -9.95 4.75 10.41
C ALA A 10 -9.14 5.58 11.42
N THR A 11 -8.40 6.58 10.93
CA THR A 11 -7.52 7.43 11.76
C THR A 11 -8.23 8.68 12.28
N GLY A 12 -9.31 9.11 11.63
CA GLY A 12 -9.97 10.39 11.90
C GLY A 12 -9.15 11.60 11.42
N GLN A 13 -8.21 11.39 10.50
CA GLN A 13 -7.33 12.43 9.96
C GLN A 13 -7.68 12.71 8.50
N ASP A 14 -7.51 13.96 8.07
CA ASP A 14 -7.62 14.32 6.65
C ASP A 14 -6.36 13.85 5.91
N ILE A 15 -6.51 12.85 5.04
CA ILE A 15 -5.40 12.22 4.31
C ILE A 15 -5.66 12.32 2.81
N ALA A 16 -4.76 13.01 2.10
CA ALA A 16 -4.77 13.11 0.65
C ALA A 16 -3.83 12.10 -0.01
N PHE A 17 -4.24 11.55 -1.15
CA PHE A 17 -3.36 10.77 -2.02
C PHE A 17 -2.72 11.69 -3.05
N VAL A 18 -1.42 11.93 -2.94
CA VAL A 18 -0.65 12.72 -3.90
C VAL A 18 0.17 11.77 -4.77
N ARG A 19 -0.02 11.86 -6.08
CA ARG A 19 0.73 11.05 -7.05
C ARG A 19 2.09 11.68 -7.31
N LEU A 20 3.15 10.87 -7.25
CA LEU A 20 4.49 11.26 -7.66
C LEU A 20 4.68 11.07 -9.17
N THR A 21 5.60 11.83 -9.75
CA THR A 21 6.12 11.51 -11.09
C THR A 21 7.04 10.29 -11.02
N GLU A 22 7.34 9.66 -12.16
CA GLU A 22 8.29 8.54 -12.15
C GLU A 22 9.68 8.98 -11.67
N ASP A 23 10.13 10.17 -12.04
CA ASP A 23 11.44 10.70 -11.63
C ASP A 23 11.49 10.99 -10.12
N ASP A 24 10.40 11.51 -9.55
CA ASP A 24 10.26 11.68 -8.10
C ASP A 24 10.30 10.33 -7.38
N GLU A 25 9.62 9.30 -7.91
CA GLU A 25 9.62 7.98 -7.30
C GLU A 25 11.00 7.31 -7.42
N ARG A 26 11.71 7.45 -8.55
CA ARG A 26 13.10 6.98 -8.69
C ARG A 26 14.00 7.63 -7.65
N ALA A 27 13.93 8.96 -7.50
CA ALA A 27 14.71 9.69 -6.51
C ALA A 27 14.38 9.24 -5.08
N ARG A 28 13.08 9.01 -4.79
CA ARG A 28 12.62 8.52 -3.48
C ARG A 28 13.14 7.12 -3.17
N LEU A 29 13.07 6.18 -4.13
CA LEU A 29 13.57 4.82 -3.96
C LEU A 29 15.10 4.80 -3.75
N ARG A 30 15.86 5.58 -4.52
CA ARG A 30 17.31 5.76 -4.28
C ARG A 30 17.58 6.37 -2.91
N GLY A 31 16.72 7.29 -2.45
CA GLY A 31 16.79 7.87 -1.11
C GLY A 31 16.63 6.87 0.04
N TYR A 32 16.00 5.72 -0.20
CA TYR A 32 15.94 4.60 0.74
C TYR A 32 17.20 3.69 0.71
N GLY A 33 18.12 3.93 -0.22
CA GLY A 33 19.35 3.16 -0.38
C GLY A 33 19.20 1.91 -1.24
N TYR A 34 18.14 1.81 -2.05
CA TYR A 34 17.98 0.73 -3.02
C TYR A 34 18.95 0.90 -4.20
N ASP A 35 19.46 -0.23 -4.72
CA ASP A 35 20.26 -0.26 -5.94
C ASP A 35 19.42 0.04 -7.18
N GLU A 36 20.10 0.36 -8.28
CA GLU A 36 19.45 0.82 -9.51
C GLU A 36 18.53 -0.24 -10.13
N ASP A 37 18.89 -1.52 -10.05
CA ASP A 37 18.07 -2.61 -10.59
C ASP A 37 16.73 -2.69 -9.82
N TYR A 38 16.77 -2.53 -8.49
CA TYR A 38 15.57 -2.49 -7.68
C TYR A 38 14.74 -1.23 -7.93
N VAL A 39 15.38 -0.07 -8.11
CA VAL A 39 14.69 1.19 -8.43
C VAL A 39 13.86 1.02 -9.70
N GLU A 40 14.47 0.57 -10.79
CA GLU A 40 13.76 0.39 -12.05
C GLU A 40 12.70 -0.72 -11.99
N PHE A 41 12.97 -1.81 -11.25
CA PHE A 41 11.94 -2.82 -10.97
C PHE A 41 10.72 -2.21 -10.25
N GLY A 42 10.93 -1.38 -9.23
CA GLY A 42 9.88 -0.72 -8.48
C GLY A 42 9.02 0.20 -9.36
N ILE A 43 9.66 0.97 -10.25
CA ILE A 43 8.95 1.80 -11.23
C ILE A 43 8.13 0.93 -12.18
N GLN A 44 8.71 -0.11 -12.77
CA GLN A 44 8.01 -1.01 -13.68
C GLN A 44 6.81 -1.69 -13.01
N LEU A 45 6.97 -2.15 -11.77
CA LEU A 45 5.87 -2.74 -11.01
C LEU A 45 4.73 -1.75 -10.76
N ALA A 46 5.04 -0.47 -10.57
CA ALA A 46 4.03 0.57 -10.35
C ALA A 46 3.29 0.98 -11.63
N VAL A 47 3.97 1.06 -12.77
CA VAL A 47 3.38 1.54 -14.05
C VAL A 47 2.80 0.41 -14.90
N ASN A 48 3.34 -0.79 -14.80
CA ASN A 48 2.94 -1.95 -15.58
C ASN A 48 2.94 -3.22 -14.70
N PRO A 49 2.06 -3.27 -13.68
CA PRO A 49 1.96 -4.44 -12.82
C PRO A 49 1.48 -5.66 -13.64
N PRO A 50 1.97 -6.87 -13.34
CA PRO A 50 1.47 -8.08 -13.97
C PRO A 50 -0.01 -8.30 -13.60
N ASP A 51 -0.82 -8.79 -14.54
CA ASP A 51 -2.26 -9.02 -14.34
C ASP A 51 -2.56 -9.87 -13.10
N ALA A 52 -1.70 -10.86 -12.82
CA ALA A 52 -1.80 -11.71 -11.65
C ALA A 52 -1.79 -10.93 -10.32
N GLY A 53 -1.19 -9.74 -10.26
CA GLY A 53 -1.12 -8.90 -9.07
C GLY A 53 -2.48 -8.33 -8.63
N GLY A 54 -3.48 -8.28 -9.52
CA GLY A 54 -4.83 -7.81 -9.21
C GLY A 54 -5.82 -8.92 -8.83
N VAL A 55 -5.41 -10.20 -8.93
CA VAL A 55 -6.31 -11.34 -8.75
C VAL A 55 -6.47 -11.67 -7.27
N VAL A 56 -7.71 -11.67 -6.80
CA VAL A 56 -8.04 -12.13 -5.44
C VAL A 56 -8.11 -13.66 -5.42
N LEU A 57 -7.31 -14.28 -4.56
CA LEU A 57 -7.22 -15.73 -4.42
C LEU A 57 -7.85 -16.21 -3.09
N PRO A 58 -8.43 -17.44 -3.05
CA PRO A 58 -9.03 -18.01 -1.83
C PRO A 58 -7.99 -18.57 -0.84
N THR A 59 -6.70 -18.52 -1.18
CA THR A 59 -5.62 -19.28 -0.53
C THR A 59 -5.56 -19.12 0.99
N VAL A 60 -5.85 -17.93 1.53
CA VAL A 60 -5.87 -17.72 2.98
C VAL A 60 -6.98 -18.55 3.64
N GLU A 61 -8.17 -18.59 3.05
CA GLU A 61 -9.29 -19.36 3.56
C GLU A 61 -9.04 -20.86 3.41
N ASP A 62 -8.54 -21.30 2.26
CA ASP A 62 -8.23 -22.72 2.01
C ASP A 62 -7.22 -23.29 3.02
N VAL A 63 -6.20 -22.51 3.37
CA VAL A 63 -5.12 -22.96 4.27
C VAL A 63 -5.49 -22.79 5.74
N THR A 64 -6.19 -21.71 6.10
CA THR A 64 -6.42 -21.36 7.52
C THR A 64 -7.83 -21.66 8.02
N GLY A 65 -8.76 -22.00 7.13
CA GLY A 65 -10.19 -22.15 7.42
C GLY A 65 -10.90 -20.84 7.79
N LYS A 66 -10.26 -19.69 7.57
CA LYS A 66 -10.79 -18.36 7.90
C LYS A 66 -10.62 -17.40 6.72
N PRO A 67 -11.61 -16.55 6.41
CA PRO A 67 -11.49 -15.56 5.35
C PRO A 67 -10.28 -14.64 5.53
N ALA A 68 -9.70 -14.19 4.42
CA ALA A 68 -8.67 -13.17 4.43
C ALA A 68 -9.17 -11.87 5.08
N ARG A 69 -8.32 -11.23 5.88
CA ARG A 69 -8.65 -9.91 6.44
C ARG A 69 -8.71 -8.86 5.34
N THR A 70 -9.70 -7.98 5.43
CA THR A 70 -9.81 -6.83 4.51
C THR A 70 -8.86 -5.71 4.92
N PHE A 71 -8.53 -4.84 3.96
CA PHE A 71 -7.74 -3.64 4.25
C PHE A 71 -8.42 -2.72 5.29
N ALA A 72 -9.75 -2.66 5.31
CA ALA A 72 -10.52 -1.88 6.29
C ALA A 72 -10.48 -2.47 7.71
N GLN A 73 -10.36 -3.80 7.85
CA GLN A 73 -10.10 -4.41 9.15
C GLN A 73 -8.70 -4.04 9.64
N TRP A 74 -7.69 -4.22 8.77
CA TRP A 74 -6.31 -3.85 9.10
C TRP A 74 -6.17 -2.37 9.49
N ALA A 75 -6.80 -1.46 8.75
CA ALA A 75 -6.72 -0.02 9.00
C ALA A 75 -7.27 0.35 10.38
N ARG A 76 -8.42 -0.21 10.78
CA ARG A 76 -8.99 0.02 12.12
C ARG A 76 -8.12 -0.54 13.24
N GLU A 77 -7.59 -1.75 13.05
CA GLU A 77 -6.70 -2.39 14.03
C GLU A 77 -5.39 -1.59 14.24
N ASN A 78 -4.88 -0.94 13.18
CA ASN A 78 -3.59 -0.23 13.21
C ASN A 78 -3.71 1.30 13.34
N ALA A 79 -4.92 1.86 13.31
CA ALA A 79 -5.15 3.31 13.31
C ALA A 79 -4.39 4.04 14.42
N GLY A 80 -4.29 3.44 15.61
CA GLY A 80 -3.58 4.03 16.74
C GLY A 80 -2.09 4.27 16.54
N ARG A 81 -1.46 3.61 15.55
CA ARG A 81 -0.05 3.82 15.20
C ARG A 81 0.18 5.08 14.35
N PHE A 82 -0.87 5.59 13.72
CA PHE A 82 -0.78 6.70 12.77
C PHE A 82 -1.33 8.01 13.33
N ARG A 83 -2.05 7.94 14.46
CA ARG A 83 -2.48 9.16 15.16
C ARG A 83 -1.26 9.91 15.65
N SER A 84 -1.16 11.18 15.30
CA SER A 84 -0.26 12.12 15.95
C SER A 84 -0.52 12.07 17.46
N ALA A 85 0.54 12.12 18.28
CA ALA A 85 0.36 12.39 19.71
C ALA A 85 -0.43 13.71 19.86
N PRO A 86 -1.28 13.84 20.90
CA PRO A 86 -1.92 15.12 21.20
C PRO A 86 -0.91 16.24 21.41
#